data_AF-A0A5C3PU90-F1
#
_entry.id   AF-A0A5C3PU90-F1
#
_cell.length_a   1.000
_cell.length_b   1.000
_cell.length_c   1.000
_cell.angle_alpha   90.00
_cell.angle_beta   90.00
_cell.angle_gamma   90.00
#
_symmetry.space_group_name_H-M   'P 1'
#
loop_
_entity.id
_entity.type
_entity.pdbx_description
1 polymer ?
#
loop_
_entity_poly.entity_id
_entity_poly.type
_entity_poly.pdbx_seq_one_letter_code
_entity_poly.pdbx_strand_id
1 'polypeptide(L)'
;WTECTEAVKTSYDQLLGRWKEEMDTLLVYAGVSSAVLTAFNVESYHLLQPEPADPTLAVLKQISAQLNGYTLTPPFLNATNTTGLTQVPFQAPASAVWLNSLRFSSLVFSFAAALLALFVKQWLYEGMVPGTSPESARLRQYRFNGLLKWRVGTVVVVLPILLQLASILFLAGLLVLLWTLHNIVAAIASVLVGLVFTFVIGFTLLPVFKSDCSYRSP
;
A
#
# COMPACT_ATOMS: atom_id res chain seq x y z
N TRP A 1 -4.62 -42.00 26.98
CA TRP A 1 -5.60 -41.55 25.96
C TRP A 1 -6.09 -40.13 26.26
N THR A 2 -6.58 -39.85 27.46
CA THR A 2 -6.99 -38.52 27.93
C THR A 2 -5.88 -37.47 27.86
N GLU A 3 -4.68 -37.79 28.35
CA GLU A 3 -3.51 -36.88 28.28
C GLU A 3 -3.13 -36.53 26.84
N CYS A 4 -3.20 -37.48 25.90
CA CYS A 4 -2.88 -37.25 24.50
C CYS A 4 -3.93 -36.36 23.82
N THR A 5 -5.22 -36.57 24.11
CA THR A 5 -6.30 -35.70 23.60
C THR A 5 -6.22 -34.27 24.15
N GLU A 6 -5.79 -34.11 25.39
CA GLU A 6 -5.59 -32.80 26.03
C GLU A 6 -4.37 -32.07 25.46
N ALA A 7 -3.27 -32.78 25.21
CA ALA A 7 -2.08 -32.22 24.57
C ALA A 7 -2.37 -31.72 23.14
N VAL A 8 -3.09 -32.52 22.33
CA VAL A 8 -3.48 -32.13 20.96
C VAL A 8 -4.44 -30.94 20.98
N LYS A 9 -5.39 -30.92 21.92
CA LYS A 9 -6.31 -29.79 22.11
C LYS A 9 -5.55 -28.51 22.43
N THR A 10 -4.64 -28.57 23.39
CA THR A 10 -3.83 -27.43 23.82
C THR A 10 -2.95 -26.90 22.68
N SER A 11 -2.29 -27.78 21.93
CA SER A 11 -1.46 -27.38 20.78
C SER A 11 -2.28 -26.70 19.67
N TYR A 12 -3.46 -27.24 19.36
CA TYR A 12 -4.37 -26.64 18.38
C TYR A 12 -4.88 -25.26 18.83
N ASP A 13 -5.32 -25.15 20.10
CA ASP A 13 -5.83 -23.88 20.64
C ASP A 13 -4.70 -22.82 20.71
N GLN A 14 -3.47 -23.23 21.02
CA GLN A 14 -2.27 -22.37 20.96
C GLN A 14 -1.95 -21.89 19.54
N LEU A 15 -2.03 -22.77 18.53
CA LEU A 15 -1.80 -22.40 17.14
C LEU A 15 -2.83 -21.39 16.63
N LEU A 16 -4.12 -21.66 16.90
CA LEU A 16 -5.20 -20.72 16.57
C LEU A 16 -5.02 -19.38 17.28
N GLY A 17 -4.60 -19.40 18.56
CA GLY A 17 -4.29 -18.22 19.34
C GLY A 17 -3.17 -17.38 18.71
N ARG A 18 -2.04 -18.01 18.37
CA ARG A 18 -0.92 -17.36 17.68
C ARG A 18 -1.34 -16.71 16.37
N TRP A 19 -2.06 -17.44 15.51
CA TRP A 19 -2.52 -16.88 14.23
C TRP A 19 -3.50 -15.73 14.44
N LYS A 20 -4.36 -15.79 15.46
CA LYS A 20 -5.27 -14.70 15.80
C LYS A 20 -4.52 -13.44 16.23
N GLU A 21 -3.54 -13.56 17.12
CA GLU A 21 -2.70 -12.43 17.56
C GLU A 21 -1.90 -11.82 16.41
N GLU A 22 -1.38 -12.67 15.52
CA GLU A 22 -0.70 -12.23 14.30
C GLU A 22 -1.65 -11.46 13.38
N MET A 23 -2.88 -11.96 13.15
CA MET A 23 -3.88 -11.24 12.36
C MET A 23 -4.24 -9.88 12.99
N ASP A 24 -4.40 -9.82 14.31
CA ASP A 24 -4.71 -8.57 15.02
C ASP A 24 -3.59 -7.54 14.83
N THR A 25 -2.33 -7.98 14.90
CA THR A 25 -1.16 -7.13 14.64
C THR A 25 -1.13 -6.64 13.19
N LEU A 26 -1.36 -7.53 12.23
CA LEU A 26 -1.39 -7.19 10.80
C LEU A 26 -2.55 -6.24 10.45
N LEU A 27 -3.71 -6.39 11.08
CA LEU A 27 -4.83 -5.46 10.92
C LEU A 27 -4.49 -4.05 11.40
N VAL A 28 -3.86 -3.93 12.57
CA VAL A 28 -3.42 -2.63 13.08
C VAL A 28 -2.42 -2.00 12.12
N TYR A 29 -1.45 -2.77 11.65
CA TYR A 29 -0.48 -2.30 10.66
C TYR A 29 -1.16 -1.83 9.37
N ALA A 30 -2.08 -2.63 8.83
CA ALA A 30 -2.83 -2.32 7.61
C ALA A 30 -3.74 -1.09 7.77
N GLY A 31 -4.30 -0.87 8.96
CA GLY A 31 -5.09 0.31 9.29
C GLY A 31 -4.24 1.59 9.32
N VAL A 32 -3.09 1.53 10.01
CA VAL A 32 -2.14 2.65 10.07
C VAL A 32 -1.59 2.97 8.68
N SER A 33 -1.17 1.97 7.91
CA SER A 33 -0.71 2.19 6.54
C SER A 33 -1.80 2.80 5.67
N SER A 34 -3.04 2.31 5.74
CA SER A 34 -4.16 2.86 4.97
C SER A 34 -4.46 4.32 5.35
N ALA A 35 -4.38 4.68 6.63
CA ALA A 35 -4.55 6.06 7.08
C ALA A 35 -3.47 6.99 6.50
N VAL A 36 -2.20 6.58 6.60
CA VAL A 36 -1.06 7.34 6.03
C VAL A 36 -1.21 7.46 4.51
N LEU A 37 -1.50 6.36 3.81
CA LEU A 37 -1.69 6.36 2.36
C LEU A 37 -2.86 7.27 1.95
N THR A 38 -3.95 7.29 2.71
CA THR A 38 -5.11 8.14 2.41
C THR A 38 -4.72 9.62 2.49
N ALA A 39 -4.00 10.04 3.53
CA ALA A 39 -3.52 11.41 3.66
C ALA A 39 -2.64 11.85 2.48
N PHE A 40 -1.69 10.99 2.07
CA PHE A 40 -0.83 11.28 0.92
C PHE A 40 -1.56 11.24 -0.42
N ASN A 41 -2.56 10.38 -0.59
CA ASN A 41 -3.37 10.34 -1.80
C ASN A 41 -4.22 11.61 -1.93
N VAL A 42 -4.83 12.09 -0.84
CA VAL A 42 -5.60 13.35 -0.84
C VAL A 42 -4.73 14.53 -1.29
N GLU A 43 -3.52 14.67 -0.75
CA GLU A 43 -2.56 15.69 -1.21
C GLU A 43 -2.11 15.47 -2.67
N SER A 44 -1.92 14.22 -3.09
CA SER A 44 -1.54 13.90 -4.48
C SER A 44 -2.65 14.23 -5.47
N TYR A 45 -3.92 14.12 -5.08
CA TYR A 45 -5.05 14.52 -5.91
C TYR A 45 -5.02 16.01 -6.23
N HIS A 46 -4.59 16.85 -5.29
CA HIS A 46 -4.39 18.29 -5.54
C HIS A 46 -3.28 18.55 -6.57
N LEU A 47 -2.22 17.74 -6.58
CA LEU A 47 -1.13 17.84 -7.56
C LEU A 47 -1.48 17.29 -8.95
N LEU A 48 -2.48 16.40 -9.03
CA LEU A 48 -2.97 15.81 -10.29
C LEU A 48 -4.07 16.63 -10.95
N GLN A 49 -4.78 17.45 -10.18
CA GLN A 49 -5.72 18.40 -10.73
C GLN A 49 -4.92 19.55 -11.35
N PRO A 50 -5.36 20.09 -12.50
CA PRO A 50 -4.86 21.36 -12.98
C PRO A 50 -5.00 22.33 -11.80
N GLU A 51 -3.88 22.92 -11.37
CA GLU A 51 -3.84 24.02 -10.41
C GLU A 51 -5.07 24.88 -10.67
N PRO A 52 -6.01 25.01 -9.70
CA PRO A 52 -7.31 25.62 -9.94
C PRO A 52 -7.00 26.91 -10.65
N ALA A 53 -7.37 26.99 -11.94
CA ALA A 53 -6.81 27.97 -12.85
C ALA A 53 -6.98 29.31 -12.18
N ASP A 54 -5.88 29.83 -11.61
CA ASP A 54 -5.95 31.05 -10.85
C ASP A 54 -6.54 32.02 -11.88
N PRO A 55 -7.77 32.52 -11.69
CA PRO A 55 -8.50 33.15 -12.78
C PRO A 55 -7.67 34.31 -13.33
N THR A 56 -6.87 34.92 -12.45
CA THR A 56 -5.73 35.79 -12.71
C THR A 56 -4.69 35.23 -13.67
N LEU A 57 -4.13 34.03 -13.46
CA LEU A 57 -3.14 33.41 -14.37
C LEU A 57 -3.74 33.04 -15.73
N ALA A 58 -4.99 32.55 -15.76
CA ALA A 58 -5.70 32.27 -17.01
C ALA A 58 -5.96 33.56 -17.80
N VAL A 59 -6.41 34.61 -17.11
CA VAL A 59 -6.58 35.96 -17.67
C VAL A 59 -5.23 36.55 -18.10
N LEU A 60 -4.15 36.38 -17.33
CA LEU A 60 -2.80 36.85 -17.73
C LEU A 60 -2.29 36.13 -18.98
N LYS A 61 -2.47 34.81 -19.08
CA LYS A 61 -2.12 34.04 -20.29
C LYS A 61 -2.95 34.50 -21.48
N GLN A 62 -4.24 34.76 -21.28
CA GLN A 62 -5.13 35.29 -22.32
C GLN A 62 -4.71 36.71 -22.76
N ILE A 63 -4.42 37.60 -21.82
CA ILE A 63 -3.95 38.97 -22.10
C ILE A 63 -2.61 38.93 -22.84
N SER A 64 -1.66 38.07 -22.41
CA SER A 64 -0.37 37.91 -23.07
C SER A 64 -0.51 37.39 -24.51
N ALA A 65 -1.39 36.42 -24.75
CA ALA A 65 -1.68 35.91 -26.09
C ALA A 65 -2.34 36.96 -26.99
N GLN A 66 -3.24 37.78 -26.44
CA GLN A 66 -3.84 38.92 -27.15
C GLN A 66 -2.77 39.98 -27.49
N LEU A 67 -1.89 40.30 -26.54
CA LEU A 67 -0.81 41.27 -26.74
C LEU A 67 0.19 40.84 -27.83
N ASN A 68 0.47 39.54 -27.94
CA ASN A 68 1.37 38.99 -28.95
C ASN A 68 0.75 38.95 -30.37
N GLY A 69 -0.57 39.13 -30.48
CA GLY A 69 -1.29 39.20 -31.75
C GLY A 69 -1.28 40.58 -32.41
N TYR A 70 -0.75 41.61 -31.74
CA TYR A 70 -0.68 42.97 -32.29
C TYR A 70 0.65 43.20 -33.00
N THR A 71 0.61 43.30 -34.34
CA THR A 71 1.72 43.81 -35.15
C THR A 71 1.40 45.23 -35.60
N LEU A 72 2.25 46.18 -35.22
CA LEU A 72 2.15 47.60 -35.61
C LEU A 72 2.76 47.81 -37.00
N THR A 73 1.92 48.04 -38.02
CA THR A 73 2.35 48.44 -39.36
C THR A 73 1.66 49.76 -39.74
N PRO A 74 2.31 50.94 -39.54
CA PRO A 74 1.65 52.23 -39.80
C PRO A 74 1.18 52.35 -41.26
N PRO A 75 0.01 52.93 -41.54
CA PRO A 75 -0.93 53.63 -40.66
C PRO A 75 -2.06 52.76 -40.08
N PHE A 76 -1.97 51.42 -40.11
CA PHE A 76 -3.07 50.53 -39.72
C PHE A 76 -2.69 49.61 -38.55
N LEU A 77 -3.59 49.44 -37.57
CA LEU A 77 -3.50 48.39 -36.58
C LEU A 77 -4.18 47.13 -37.13
N ASN A 78 -3.41 46.13 -37.53
CA ASN A 78 -3.96 44.86 -38.03
C ASN A 78 -3.97 43.82 -36.90
N ALA A 79 -5.18 43.48 -36.41
CA ALA A 79 -5.40 42.41 -35.45
C ALA A 79 -5.82 41.14 -36.21
N THR A 80 -4.85 40.40 -36.74
CA THR A 80 -5.11 39.23 -37.61
C THR A 80 -4.99 37.88 -36.91
N ASN A 81 -4.54 37.84 -35.65
CA ASN A 81 -4.41 36.59 -34.91
C ASN A 81 -5.37 36.55 -33.72
N THR A 82 -6.62 36.15 -33.98
CA THR A 82 -7.40 35.41 -32.98
C THR A 82 -6.85 33.98 -32.95
N THR A 83 -5.69 33.79 -32.33
CA THR A 83 -5.29 32.47 -31.85
C THR A 83 -6.27 32.08 -30.76
N GLY A 84 -7.42 31.52 -31.16
CA GLY A 84 -8.33 30.86 -30.25
C GLY A 84 -7.49 29.93 -29.40
N LEU A 85 -7.59 30.08 -28.07
CA LEU A 85 -6.92 29.25 -27.10
C LEU A 85 -7.24 27.80 -27.45
N THR A 86 -6.36 27.16 -28.23
CA THR A 86 -6.37 25.73 -28.40
C THR A 86 -5.96 25.26 -27.03
N GLN A 87 -6.96 24.98 -26.20
CA GLN A 87 -6.78 24.39 -24.89
C GLN A 87 -6.08 23.07 -25.17
N VAL A 88 -4.74 23.09 -25.13
CA VAL A 88 -3.93 21.89 -25.25
C VAL A 88 -4.51 20.96 -24.18
N PRO A 89 -5.08 19.80 -24.57
CA PRO A 89 -5.65 18.89 -23.59
C PRO A 89 -4.57 18.64 -22.56
N PHE A 90 -4.87 18.89 -21.30
CA PHE A 90 -3.94 18.63 -20.21
C PHE A 90 -3.58 17.15 -20.25
N GLN A 91 -2.44 16.83 -20.85
CA GLN A 91 -1.84 15.52 -20.75
C GLN A 91 -1.02 15.55 -19.47
N ALA A 92 -1.58 14.93 -18.43
CA ALA A 92 -0.83 14.66 -17.22
C ALA A 92 0.49 13.96 -17.63
N PRO A 93 1.65 14.43 -17.16
CA PRO A 93 2.92 13.81 -17.51
C PRO A 93 2.89 12.33 -17.15
N ALA A 94 3.41 11.46 -18.03
CA ALA A 94 3.34 10.02 -17.84
C ALA A 94 3.91 9.59 -16.48
N SER A 95 4.91 10.30 -15.96
CA SER A 95 5.47 10.13 -14.61
C SER A 95 4.42 10.28 -13.49
N ALA A 96 3.50 11.26 -13.61
CA ALA A 96 2.42 11.44 -12.65
C ALA A 96 1.41 10.29 -12.70
N VAL A 97 1.11 9.77 -13.90
CA VAL A 97 0.22 8.60 -14.05
C VAL A 97 0.83 7.37 -13.38
N TRP A 98 2.10 7.04 -13.72
CA TRP A 98 2.81 5.91 -13.10
C TRP A 98 2.92 6.05 -11.58
N LEU A 99 3.22 7.24 -11.08
CA LEU A 99 3.34 7.52 -9.66
C LEU A 99 2.04 7.27 -8.90
N ASN A 100 0.93 7.77 -9.44
CA ASN A 100 -0.36 7.60 -8.83
C ASN A 100 -0.84 6.15 -8.94
N SER A 101 -0.60 5.48 -10.06
CA SER A 101 -0.86 4.04 -10.18
C SER A 101 -0.11 3.24 -9.11
N LEU A 102 1.19 3.51 -8.88
CA LEU A 102 1.98 2.85 -7.83
C LEU A 102 1.39 3.07 -6.43
N ARG A 103 0.94 4.28 -6.12
CA ARG A 103 0.31 4.61 -4.83
C ARG A 103 -1.05 3.95 -4.65
N PHE A 104 -1.89 3.97 -5.67
CA PHE A 104 -3.18 3.26 -5.63
C PHE A 104 -2.97 1.76 -5.51
N SER A 105 -2.02 1.16 -6.24
CA SER A 105 -1.66 -0.25 -6.11
C SER A 105 -1.22 -0.58 -4.69
N SER A 106 -0.38 0.25 -4.08
CA SER A 106 0.01 0.09 -2.67
C SER A 106 -1.20 0.10 -1.73
N LEU A 107 -2.16 1.00 -1.95
CA LEU A 107 -3.36 1.07 -1.13
C LEU A 107 -4.23 -0.18 -1.30
N VAL A 108 -4.40 -0.63 -2.53
CA VAL A 108 -5.17 -1.84 -2.86
C VAL A 108 -4.53 -3.07 -2.22
N PHE A 109 -3.21 -3.22 -2.26
CA PHE A 109 -2.53 -4.35 -1.61
C PHE A 109 -2.66 -4.32 -0.09
N SER A 110 -2.52 -3.14 0.53
CA SER A 110 -2.73 -2.96 1.97
C SER A 110 -4.16 -3.33 2.38
N PHE A 111 -5.14 -2.86 1.61
CA PHE A 111 -6.55 -3.16 1.85
C PHE A 111 -6.89 -4.64 1.62
N ALA A 112 -6.35 -5.24 0.56
CA ALA A 112 -6.50 -6.66 0.30
C ALA A 112 -5.92 -7.52 1.43
N ALA A 113 -4.75 -7.16 1.97
CA ALA A 113 -4.17 -7.84 3.12
C ALA A 113 -5.08 -7.73 4.36
N ALA A 114 -5.65 -6.55 4.63
CA ALA A 114 -6.59 -6.35 5.73
C ALA A 114 -7.85 -7.21 5.58
N LEU A 115 -8.45 -7.26 4.38
CA LEU A 115 -9.61 -8.11 4.10
C LEU A 115 -9.30 -9.59 4.28
N LEU A 116 -8.17 -10.06 3.76
CA LEU A 116 -7.73 -11.44 3.95
C LEU A 116 -7.50 -11.77 5.43
N ALA A 117 -6.93 -10.85 6.19
CA ALA A 117 -6.73 -11.02 7.63
C ALA A 117 -8.06 -11.12 8.40
N LEU A 118 -9.07 -10.35 8.01
CA LEU A 118 -10.43 -10.46 8.54
C LEU A 118 -11.06 -11.82 8.21
N PHE A 119 -10.92 -12.32 6.98
CA PHE A 119 -11.42 -13.65 6.60
C PHE A 119 -10.73 -14.76 7.40
N VAL A 120 -9.40 -14.71 7.53
CA VAL A 120 -8.64 -15.66 8.35
C VAL A 120 -9.10 -15.62 9.79
N LYS A 121 -9.30 -14.43 10.37
CA LYS A 121 -9.81 -14.26 11.74
C LYS A 121 -11.21 -14.85 11.91
N GLN A 122 -12.08 -14.69 10.94
CA GLN A 122 -13.42 -15.30 10.94
C GLN A 122 -13.33 -16.83 10.90
N TRP A 123 -12.48 -17.39 10.04
CA TRP A 123 -12.27 -18.85 9.96
C TRP A 123 -11.62 -19.43 11.22
N LEU A 124 -10.70 -18.69 11.86
CA LEU A 124 -10.11 -19.05 13.15
C LEU A 124 -11.16 -19.11 14.26
N TYR A 125 -12.06 -18.12 14.30
CA TYR A 125 -13.16 -18.07 15.27
C TYR A 125 -14.12 -19.25 15.08
N GLU A 126 -14.51 -19.54 13.83
CA GLU A 126 -15.29 -20.73 13.49
C GLU A 126 -14.51 -22.03 13.76
N GLY A 127 -13.18 -22.00 13.75
CA GLY A 127 -12.33 -23.14 14.07
C GLY A 127 -12.31 -23.51 15.56
N MET A 128 -12.73 -22.62 16.47
CA MET A 128 -12.80 -22.91 17.90
C MET A 128 -14.01 -23.80 18.22
N VAL A 129 -13.75 -24.97 18.79
CA VAL A 129 -14.77 -25.91 19.25
C VAL A 129 -14.68 -26.04 20.77
N PRO A 130 -15.71 -25.61 21.53
CA PRO A 130 -15.75 -25.76 22.98
C PRO A 130 -15.98 -27.23 23.38
N GLY A 131 -15.37 -27.65 24.50
CA GLY A 131 -15.52 -28.99 25.07
C GLY A 131 -14.29 -29.91 24.92
N THR A 132 -14.35 -31.05 25.61
CA THR A 132 -13.34 -32.15 25.58
C THR A 132 -13.96 -33.49 25.22
N SER A 133 -15.24 -33.52 24.82
CA SER A 133 -15.92 -34.75 24.44
C SER A 133 -15.28 -35.36 23.18
N PRO A 134 -15.33 -36.69 22.99
CA PRO A 134 -14.81 -37.34 21.78
C PRO A 134 -15.48 -36.83 20.50
N GLU A 135 -16.74 -36.38 20.55
CA GLU A 135 -17.42 -35.73 19.43
C GLU A 135 -16.84 -34.34 19.11
N SER A 136 -16.53 -33.54 20.13
CA SER A 136 -15.88 -32.24 19.96
C SER A 136 -14.46 -32.37 19.40
N ALA A 137 -13.74 -33.44 19.77
CA ALA A 137 -12.43 -33.77 19.22
C ALA A 137 -12.50 -34.13 17.72
N ARG A 138 -13.50 -34.92 17.31
CA ARG A 138 -13.75 -35.25 15.90
C ARG A 138 -14.11 -34.01 15.08
N LEU A 139 -14.98 -33.14 15.60
CA LEU A 139 -15.37 -31.90 14.93
C LEU A 139 -14.20 -30.94 14.78
N ARG A 140 -13.34 -30.82 15.81
CA ARG A 140 -12.11 -30.03 15.78
C ARG A 140 -11.14 -30.54 14.71
N GLN A 141 -10.91 -31.85 14.65
CA GLN A 141 -10.05 -32.45 13.62
C GLN A 141 -10.61 -32.24 12.22
N TYR A 142 -11.93 -32.36 12.05
CA TYR A 142 -12.60 -32.09 10.76
C TYR A 142 -12.40 -30.63 10.31
N ARG A 143 -12.57 -29.66 11.22
CA ARG A 143 -12.34 -28.24 10.93
C ARG A 143 -10.86 -27.95 10.65
N PHE A 144 -9.93 -28.52 11.41
CA PHE A 144 -8.50 -28.39 11.15
C PHE A 144 -8.10 -28.96 9.79
N ASN A 145 -8.59 -30.14 9.43
CA ASN A 145 -8.41 -30.71 8.09
C ASN A 145 -9.00 -29.80 7.01
N GLY A 146 -10.12 -29.14 7.29
CA GLY A 146 -10.67 -28.08 6.44
C GLY A 146 -9.70 -26.91 6.24
N LEU A 147 -9.19 -26.34 7.34
CA LEU A 147 -8.22 -25.24 7.29
C LEU A 147 -6.94 -25.62 6.50
N LEU A 148 -6.48 -26.86 6.66
CA LEU A 148 -5.33 -27.39 5.94
C LEU A 148 -5.63 -27.59 4.44
N LYS A 149 -6.81 -28.14 4.11
CA LYS A 149 -7.28 -28.34 2.72
C LYS A 149 -7.41 -27.02 1.97
N TRP A 150 -7.93 -25.98 2.64
CA TRP A 150 -8.06 -24.64 2.08
C TRP A 150 -6.78 -23.79 2.18
N ARG A 151 -5.66 -24.38 2.65
CA ARG A 151 -4.34 -23.73 2.78
C ARG A 151 -4.40 -22.39 3.52
N VAL A 152 -5.20 -22.31 4.58
CA VAL A 152 -5.31 -21.09 5.39
C VAL A 152 -3.94 -20.67 5.95
N GLY A 153 -3.09 -21.64 6.31
CA GLY A 153 -1.71 -21.36 6.71
C GLY A 153 -0.87 -20.66 5.62
N THR A 154 -1.09 -20.98 4.34
CA THR A 154 -0.42 -20.25 3.24
C THR A 154 -0.94 -18.83 3.14
N VAL A 155 -2.23 -18.61 3.33
CA VAL A 155 -2.81 -17.25 3.35
C VAL A 155 -2.17 -16.44 4.47
N VAL A 156 -2.14 -16.96 5.70
CA VAL A 156 -1.49 -16.33 6.88
C VAL A 156 -0.07 -15.88 6.57
N VAL A 157 0.74 -16.71 5.92
CA VAL A 157 2.14 -16.39 5.57
C VAL A 157 2.25 -15.35 4.43
N VAL A 158 1.28 -15.29 3.51
CA VAL A 158 1.30 -14.35 2.38
C VAL A 158 0.87 -12.93 2.80
N LEU A 159 0.01 -12.78 3.81
CA LEU A 159 -0.42 -11.47 4.32
C LEU A 159 0.73 -10.50 4.65
N PRO A 160 1.72 -10.86 5.49
CA PRO A 160 2.81 -9.96 5.82
C PRO A 160 3.64 -9.59 4.59
N ILE A 161 3.81 -10.50 3.63
CA ILE A 161 4.52 -10.24 2.37
C ILE A 161 3.76 -9.19 1.54
N LEU A 162 2.44 -9.30 1.48
CA LEU A 162 1.60 -8.35 0.74
C LEU A 162 1.64 -6.95 1.36
N LEU A 163 1.65 -6.87 2.69
CA LEU A 163 1.81 -5.61 3.43
C LEU A 163 3.20 -5.01 3.26
N GLN A 164 4.25 -5.82 3.27
CA GLN A 164 5.61 -5.36 3.02
C GLN A 164 5.74 -4.84 1.58
N LEU A 165 5.18 -5.55 0.60
CA LEU A 165 5.15 -5.11 -0.79
C LEU A 165 4.40 -3.77 -0.93
N ALA A 166 3.25 -3.61 -0.29
CA ALA A 166 2.54 -2.34 -0.23
C ALA A 166 3.45 -1.22 0.31
N SER A 167 4.08 -1.42 1.46
CA SER A 167 4.98 -0.42 2.05
C SER A 167 6.15 -0.04 1.14
N ILE A 168 6.72 -1.00 0.39
CA ILE A 168 7.77 -0.75 -0.59
C ILE A 168 7.26 0.13 -1.74
N LEU A 169 6.11 -0.20 -2.32
CA LEU A 169 5.49 0.59 -3.40
C LEU A 169 5.17 2.01 -2.93
N PHE A 170 4.64 2.15 -1.71
CA PHE A 170 4.36 3.45 -1.11
C PHE A 170 5.63 4.30 -0.93
N LEU A 171 6.68 3.74 -0.35
CA LEU A 171 7.95 4.44 -0.14
C LEU A 171 8.59 4.87 -1.47
N ALA A 172 8.57 4.00 -2.49
CA ALA A 172 9.05 4.34 -3.82
C ALA A 172 8.28 5.54 -4.40
N GLY A 173 6.95 5.54 -4.29
CA GLY A 173 6.13 6.67 -4.70
C GLY A 173 6.41 7.93 -3.88
N LEU A 174 6.64 7.82 -2.57
CA LEU A 174 6.98 8.97 -1.71
C LEU A 174 8.30 9.62 -2.15
N LEU A 175 9.34 8.81 -2.38
CA LEU A 175 10.65 9.33 -2.79
C LEU A 175 10.57 10.11 -4.09
N VAL A 176 9.91 9.57 -5.11
CA VAL A 176 9.77 10.25 -6.41
C VAL A 176 9.12 11.64 -6.23
N LEU A 177 8.09 11.76 -5.40
CA LEU A 177 7.45 13.06 -5.13
C LEU A 177 8.38 14.02 -4.39
N LEU A 178 9.12 13.53 -3.40
CA LEU A 178 10.10 14.35 -2.70
C LEU A 178 11.17 14.88 -3.65
N TRP A 179 11.64 14.05 -4.59
CA TRP A 179 12.58 14.45 -5.63
C TRP A 179 11.99 15.50 -6.59
N THR A 180 10.69 15.46 -6.88
CA THR A 180 10.03 16.52 -7.66
C THR A 180 9.83 17.82 -6.88
N LEU A 181 9.75 17.76 -5.55
CA LEU A 181 9.45 18.93 -4.72
C LEU A 181 10.71 19.64 -4.23
N HIS A 182 11.65 18.91 -3.63
CA HIS A 182 12.87 19.50 -3.07
C HIS A 182 14.01 18.48 -2.90
N ASN A 183 15.10 18.67 -3.66
CA ASN A 183 16.24 17.75 -3.72
C ASN A 183 16.89 17.45 -2.35
N ILE A 184 17.00 18.44 -1.45
CA ILE A 184 17.64 18.24 -0.14
C ILE A 184 16.78 17.32 0.75
N VAL A 185 15.46 17.54 0.77
CA VAL A 185 14.53 16.74 1.58
C VAL A 185 14.47 15.32 1.01
N ALA A 186 14.47 15.21 -0.32
CA ALA A 186 14.52 13.94 -1.03
C ALA A 186 15.79 13.13 -0.71
N ALA A 187 16.96 13.77 -0.66
CA ALA A 187 18.21 13.11 -0.33
C ALA A 187 18.18 12.54 1.10
N ILE A 188 17.73 13.33 2.08
CA ILE A 188 17.62 12.90 3.48
C ILE A 188 16.64 11.72 3.60
N ALA A 189 15.46 11.83 2.98
CA ALA A 189 14.48 10.75 2.99
C ALA A 189 14.99 9.48 2.28
N SER A 190 15.70 9.62 1.16
CA SER A 190 16.27 8.49 0.42
C SER A 190 17.31 7.73 1.24
N VAL A 191 18.16 8.43 2.00
CA VAL A 191 19.12 7.80 2.92
C VAL A 191 18.41 7.03 4.02
N LEU A 192 17.37 7.62 4.64
CA LEU A 192 16.60 6.95 5.69
C LEU A 192 15.90 5.70 5.16
N VAL A 193 15.24 5.81 4.00
CA VAL A 193 14.59 4.67 3.33
C VAL A 193 15.62 3.60 2.97
N GLY A 194 16.75 3.97 2.39
CA GLY A 194 17.82 3.03 2.04
C GLY A 194 18.36 2.26 3.24
N LEU A 195 18.52 2.91 4.40
CA LEU A 195 18.93 2.26 5.64
C LEU A 195 17.89 1.23 6.09
N VAL A 196 16.61 1.60 6.10
CA VAL A 196 15.51 0.68 6.46
C VAL A 196 15.45 -0.51 5.51
N PHE A 197 15.56 -0.30 4.20
CA PHE A 197 15.58 -1.38 3.22
C PHE A 197 16.77 -2.31 3.41
N THR A 198 17.96 -1.75 3.66
CA THR A 198 19.18 -2.55 3.90
C THR A 198 19.01 -3.41 5.14
N PHE A 199 18.42 -2.86 6.21
CA PHE A 199 18.10 -3.61 7.41
C PHE A 199 17.10 -4.73 7.10
N VAL A 200 15.96 -4.41 6.48
CA VAL A 200 14.92 -5.39 6.13
C VAL A 200 15.49 -6.52 5.27
N ILE A 201 16.19 -6.20 4.18
CA ILE A 201 16.81 -7.19 3.29
C ILE A 201 17.85 -8.02 4.07
N GLY A 202 18.66 -7.36 4.91
CA GLY A 202 19.63 -8.03 5.77
C GLY A 202 18.99 -9.08 6.66
N PHE A 203 17.91 -8.73 7.37
CA PHE A 203 17.18 -9.65 8.26
C PHE A 203 16.36 -10.71 7.52
N THR A 204 15.81 -10.40 6.33
CA THR A 204 15.07 -11.36 5.51
C THR A 204 15.98 -12.36 4.81
N LEU A 205 17.21 -11.97 4.42
CA LEU A 205 18.18 -12.83 3.76
C LEU A 205 19.14 -13.54 4.72
N LEU A 206 19.32 -13.03 5.95
CA LEU A 206 20.12 -13.67 7.00
C LEU A 206 19.85 -15.18 7.16
N PRO A 207 18.59 -15.64 7.19
CA PRO A 207 18.25 -17.06 7.35
C PRO A 207 18.62 -17.91 6.13
N VAL A 208 18.81 -17.29 4.96
CA VAL A 208 19.17 -17.97 3.70
C VAL A 208 20.68 -18.29 3.67
N PHE A 209 21.51 -17.44 4.28
CA PHE A 209 22.98 -17.60 4.26
C PHE A 209 23.56 -18.29 5.51
N LYS A 210 22.82 -18.32 6.62
CA LYS A 210 23.24 -18.98 7.88
C LYS A 210 22.12 -19.89 8.38
N SER A 211 22.30 -21.20 8.14
CA SER A 211 21.37 -22.25 8.56
C SER A 211 21.21 -22.40 10.09
N ASP A 212 22.08 -21.77 10.89
CA ASP A 212 22.10 -21.82 12.36
C ASP A 212 21.51 -20.57 13.06
N CYS A 213 20.80 -19.69 12.34
CA CYS A 213 20.27 -18.46 12.95
C CYS A 213 18.91 -18.66 13.62
N SER A 214 18.78 -18.20 14.88
CA SER A 214 17.57 -18.21 15.73
C SER A 214 16.39 -17.36 15.20
N TYR A 215 16.45 -16.90 13.94
CA TYR A 215 15.38 -16.20 13.23
C TYR A 215 14.46 -17.12 12.44
N ARG A 216 14.66 -18.44 12.54
CA ARG A 216 13.70 -19.42 12.06
C ARG A 216 12.47 -19.34 12.99
N SER A 217 11.44 -18.62 12.56
CA SER A 217 10.14 -18.62 13.23
C SER A 217 9.68 -20.08 13.41
N PRO A 218 9.22 -20.48 14.60
CA PRO A 218 8.81 -21.84 14.90
C PRO A 218 7.51 -22.22 14.19
#